data_AF-A0A5C3N689-F1
#
_entry.id   AF-A0A5C3N689-F1
#
_cell.length_a   1.000
_cell.length_b   1.000
_cell.length_c   1.000
_cell.angle_alpha   90.00
_cell.angle_beta   90.00
_cell.angle_gamma   90.00
#
_symmetry.space_group_name_H-M   'P 1'
#
loop_
_entity.id
_entity.type
_entity.pdbx_description
1 polymer ?
#
loop_
_entity_poly.entity_id
_entity_poly.type
_entity_poly.pdbx_seq_one_letter_code
_entity_poly.pdbx_strand_id
1 'polypeptide(L)'
;MHTNIPRLERCWALVDSNEDVIAPCVDLKQIPERLIQTTSPNPERWKEWAKQYYAAIVVMDLPNALDVAAVADAEGYDRRLALELMNRWSPSIRKIIRLLQGVQTEDQNLYTVESAAWVHSVAYALLSSSFAHYVYAAPRTRRAISLMSRYAESAAIASWRRGAQGPFELFEMLSTHPLTRSATGWQHELNVHTRLSSGKKGLDSFGPSGAQSTLQPSNRVLMGAVSALQDIQAGESVYWIPSASNFPGIDAVLVQGGDLYAVQATISASHSSPSEGVKKVCDKMHPDVRMGFAWHVVYITYDCPYGSLVADWPGSIKVARSHLDVTAWGCTMAERPDLKRTEQDNDPETASDDERKRAPSAGGR
;
A
#
# COMPACT_ATOMS: atom_id res chain seq x y z
N MET A 1 -31.05 -0.79 -45.62
CA MET A 1 -32.14 0.07 -45.11
C MET A 1 -32.06 0.05 -43.59
N HIS A 2 -31.52 1.11 -42.97
CA HIS A 2 -31.49 1.22 -41.52
C HIS A 2 -32.85 1.71 -41.04
N THR A 3 -33.61 0.83 -40.40
CA THR A 3 -34.79 1.23 -39.63
C THR A 3 -34.32 2.07 -38.46
N ASN A 4 -34.56 3.38 -38.52
CA ASN A 4 -34.35 4.26 -37.39
C ASN A 4 -35.33 3.84 -36.28
N ILE A 5 -34.82 3.24 -35.20
CA ILE A 5 -35.63 2.81 -34.05
C ILE A 5 -35.49 3.93 -33.01
N PRO A 6 -36.48 4.83 -32.85
CA PRO A 6 -36.36 6.02 -32.00
C PRO A 6 -36.06 5.69 -30.53
N ARG A 7 -36.36 4.46 -30.09
CA ARG A 7 -36.05 4.01 -28.74
C ARG A 7 -34.54 3.91 -28.48
N LEU A 8 -33.72 3.66 -29.50
CA LEU A 8 -32.28 3.48 -29.36
C LEU A 8 -31.50 4.80 -29.32
N GLU A 9 -32.11 5.91 -29.76
CA GLU A 9 -31.50 7.26 -29.73
C GLU A 9 -31.24 7.79 -28.31
N ARG A 10 -31.82 7.15 -27.28
CA ARG A 10 -31.58 7.45 -25.85
C ARG A 10 -30.99 6.28 -25.09
N CYS A 11 -30.58 5.22 -25.79
CA CYS A 11 -30.04 4.03 -25.13
C CYS A 11 -28.56 4.21 -24.81
N TRP A 12 -28.17 3.62 -23.69
CA TRP A 12 -26.76 3.42 -23.34
C TRP A 12 -26.36 2.05 -23.84
N ALA A 13 -25.23 1.95 -24.52
CA ALA A 13 -24.65 0.68 -24.91
C ALA A 13 -23.53 0.32 -23.94
N LEU A 14 -23.58 -0.87 -23.36
CA LEU A 14 -22.49 -1.43 -22.55
C LEU A 14 -21.77 -2.49 -23.39
N VAL A 15 -20.46 -2.35 -23.54
CA VAL A 15 -19.64 -3.27 -24.33
C VAL A 15 -18.49 -3.78 -23.48
N ASP A 16 -18.35 -5.09 -23.38
CA ASP A 16 -17.19 -5.68 -22.75
C ASP A 16 -16.07 -5.87 -23.78
N SER A 17 -14.88 -5.39 -23.45
CA SER A 17 -13.69 -5.61 -24.24
C SER A 17 -13.27 -7.07 -24.10
N ASN A 18 -13.46 -7.84 -25.15
CA ASN A 18 -12.78 -9.12 -25.30
C ASN A 18 -11.41 -8.90 -25.99
N GLU A 19 -10.67 -9.99 -26.19
CA GLU A 19 -9.33 -9.92 -26.77
C GLU A 19 -9.33 -9.46 -28.24
N ASP A 20 -10.43 -9.69 -28.94
CA ASP A 20 -10.48 -9.56 -30.40
C ASP A 20 -11.13 -8.23 -30.86
N VAL A 21 -11.82 -7.52 -29.97
CA VAL A 21 -12.54 -6.28 -30.31
C VAL A 21 -11.71 -5.06 -29.95
N ILE A 22 -10.88 -4.66 -30.91
CA ILE A 22 -10.00 -3.47 -30.84
C ILE A 22 -10.69 -2.17 -31.31
N ALA A 23 -11.86 -2.24 -31.94
CA ALA A 23 -12.63 -1.07 -32.37
C ALA A 23 -14.16 -1.32 -32.28
N PRO A 24 -14.98 -0.28 -32.06
CA PRO A 24 -16.43 -0.43 -32.04
C PRO A 24 -16.96 -0.81 -33.43
N CYS A 25 -17.96 -1.68 -33.48
CA CYS A 25 -18.67 -1.98 -34.73
C CYS A 25 -19.50 -0.76 -35.18
N VAL A 26 -19.83 -0.70 -36.48
CA VAL A 26 -20.52 0.45 -37.11
C VAL A 26 -21.82 0.83 -36.38
N ASP A 27 -22.54 -0.14 -35.84
CA ASP A 27 -23.80 0.10 -35.12
C ASP A 27 -23.56 0.83 -33.78
N LEU A 28 -22.56 0.41 -33.01
CA LEU A 28 -22.15 1.11 -31.78
C LEU A 28 -21.62 2.51 -32.07
N LYS A 29 -21.16 2.76 -33.30
CA LYS A 29 -20.67 4.06 -33.73
C LYS A 29 -21.78 5.07 -33.97
N GLN A 30 -22.96 4.61 -34.38
CA GLN A 30 -24.01 5.47 -34.94
C GLN A 30 -25.25 5.56 -34.04
N ILE A 31 -25.51 4.55 -33.23
CA ILE A 31 -26.81 4.36 -32.60
C ILE A 31 -26.92 4.93 -31.17
N PRO A 32 -26.01 4.63 -30.22
CA PRO A 32 -26.22 5.00 -28.82
C PRO A 32 -25.90 6.46 -28.51
N GLU A 33 -26.67 7.07 -27.60
CA GLU A 33 -26.36 8.41 -27.04
C GLU A 33 -25.10 8.38 -26.17
N ARG A 34 -24.86 7.24 -25.50
CA ARG A 34 -23.67 6.99 -24.68
C ARG A 34 -23.21 5.55 -24.81
N LEU A 35 -21.92 5.38 -24.96
CA LEU A 35 -21.26 4.08 -25.08
C LEU A 35 -20.32 3.91 -23.88
N ILE A 36 -20.58 2.90 -23.06
CA ILE A 36 -19.75 2.53 -21.93
C ILE A 36 -19.03 1.24 -22.32
N GLN A 37 -17.70 1.26 -22.36
CA GLN A 37 -16.90 0.07 -22.60
C GLN A 37 -16.22 -0.36 -21.30
N THR A 38 -16.39 -1.60 -20.88
CA THR A 38 -15.60 -2.19 -19.79
C THR A 38 -14.39 -2.87 -20.37
N THR A 39 -13.20 -2.56 -19.87
CA THR A 39 -11.96 -3.08 -20.43
C THR A 39 -10.88 -3.27 -19.37
N SER A 40 -9.83 -3.98 -19.75
CA SER A 40 -8.67 -4.16 -18.89
C SER A 40 -7.83 -2.87 -18.84
N PRO A 41 -6.87 -2.74 -17.90
CA PRO A 41 -6.01 -1.57 -17.82
C PRO A 41 -5.10 -1.40 -19.03
N ASN A 42 -4.93 -2.46 -19.84
CA ASN A 42 -3.98 -2.45 -20.94
C ASN A 42 -4.37 -1.34 -21.94
N PRO A 43 -3.51 -0.31 -22.13
CA PRO A 43 -3.79 0.79 -23.04
C PRO A 43 -4.13 0.36 -24.45
N GLU A 44 -3.60 -0.78 -24.91
CA GLU A 44 -3.91 -1.33 -26.23
C GLU A 44 -5.38 -1.63 -26.44
N ARG A 45 -6.12 -1.93 -25.36
CA ARG A 45 -7.55 -2.27 -25.40
C ARG A 45 -8.47 -1.06 -25.56
N TRP A 46 -8.06 0.11 -25.07
CA TRP A 46 -8.92 1.29 -25.04
C TRP A 46 -8.37 2.51 -25.79
N LYS A 47 -7.07 2.55 -26.12
CA LYS A 47 -6.46 3.71 -26.79
C LYS A 47 -7.14 4.06 -28.11
N GLU A 48 -7.48 3.07 -28.92
CA GLU A 48 -8.13 3.30 -30.22
C GLU A 48 -9.59 3.73 -30.07
N TRP A 49 -10.28 3.20 -29.06
CA TRP A 49 -11.61 3.65 -28.67
C TRP A 49 -11.59 5.11 -28.19
N ALA A 50 -10.63 5.46 -27.33
CA ALA A 50 -10.46 6.83 -26.83
C ALA A 50 -10.13 7.82 -27.96
N LYS A 51 -9.26 7.45 -28.90
CA LYS A 51 -8.93 8.27 -30.08
C LYS A 51 -10.15 8.49 -30.99
N GLN A 52 -10.94 7.45 -31.25
CA GLN A 52 -12.06 7.52 -32.19
C GLN A 52 -13.28 8.24 -31.60
N TYR A 53 -13.51 8.13 -30.29
CA TYR A 53 -14.72 8.63 -29.63
C TYR A 53 -14.51 9.83 -28.71
N TYR A 54 -13.29 10.37 -28.62
CA TYR A 54 -12.93 11.34 -27.57
C TYR A 54 -13.36 10.84 -26.20
N ALA A 55 -13.15 9.55 -25.94
CA ALA A 55 -13.72 8.90 -24.77
C ALA A 55 -13.04 9.40 -23.49
N ALA A 56 -13.83 9.59 -22.44
CA ALA A 56 -13.33 9.80 -21.09
C ALA A 56 -13.01 8.45 -20.46
N ILE A 57 -11.84 8.35 -19.84
CA ILE A 57 -11.42 7.16 -19.11
C ILE A 57 -11.87 7.34 -17.67
N VAL A 58 -12.61 6.37 -17.15
CA VAL A 58 -13.00 6.32 -15.74
C VAL A 58 -12.37 5.08 -15.13
N VAL A 59 -11.45 5.32 -14.21
CA VAL A 59 -10.88 4.26 -13.37
C VAL A 59 -11.80 4.15 -12.15
N MET A 60 -12.35 2.97 -11.92
CA MET A 60 -13.19 2.71 -10.74
C MET A 60 -12.38 1.96 -9.70
N ASP A 61 -12.80 2.12 -8.44
CA ASP A 61 -12.30 1.29 -7.35
C ASP A 61 -12.64 -0.18 -7.59
N LEU A 62 -11.86 -1.09 -7.01
CA LEU A 62 -12.21 -2.51 -7.01
C LEU A 62 -13.54 -2.72 -6.28
N PRO A 63 -14.39 -3.65 -6.74
CA PRO A 63 -15.65 -3.94 -6.06
C PRO A 63 -15.39 -4.38 -4.62
N ASN A 64 -16.16 -3.88 -3.68
CA ASN A 64 -16.05 -4.29 -2.28
C ASN A 64 -16.84 -5.59 -2.02
N ALA A 65 -16.76 -6.11 -0.79
CA ALA A 65 -17.49 -7.31 -0.37
C ALA A 65 -19.00 -7.23 -0.66
N LEU A 66 -19.63 -6.07 -0.42
CA LEU A 66 -21.07 -5.89 -0.66
C LEU A 66 -21.39 -5.94 -2.14
N ASP A 67 -20.54 -5.35 -3.00
CA ASP A 67 -20.72 -5.38 -4.45
C ASP A 67 -20.65 -6.83 -4.97
N VAL A 68 -19.65 -7.60 -4.53
CA VAL A 68 -19.49 -9.01 -4.89
C VAL A 68 -20.67 -9.85 -4.42
N ALA A 69 -21.08 -9.69 -3.15
CA ALA A 69 -22.20 -10.44 -2.59
C ALA A 69 -23.52 -10.11 -3.28
N ALA A 70 -23.75 -8.83 -3.62
CA ALA A 70 -24.94 -8.39 -4.32
C ALA A 70 -25.01 -8.95 -5.74
N VAL A 71 -23.90 -8.96 -6.48
CA VAL A 71 -23.87 -9.55 -7.83
C VAL A 71 -24.04 -11.07 -7.75
N ALA A 72 -23.38 -11.75 -6.81
CA ALA A 72 -23.56 -13.18 -6.62
C ALA A 72 -25.03 -13.53 -6.31
N ASP A 73 -25.68 -12.77 -5.45
CA ASP A 73 -27.10 -12.94 -5.12
C ASP A 73 -28.02 -12.71 -6.32
N ALA A 74 -27.77 -11.65 -7.11
CA ALA A 74 -28.54 -11.32 -8.29
C ALA A 74 -28.48 -12.43 -9.37
N GLU A 75 -27.34 -13.13 -9.45
CA GLU A 75 -27.11 -14.25 -10.36
C GLU A 75 -27.52 -15.61 -9.75
N GLY A 76 -28.06 -15.62 -8.52
CA GLY A 76 -28.54 -16.84 -7.84
C GLY A 76 -27.44 -17.73 -7.25
N TYR A 77 -26.24 -17.18 -7.01
CA TYR A 77 -25.14 -17.87 -6.36
C TYR A 77 -25.09 -17.65 -4.84
N ASP A 78 -24.42 -18.54 -4.13
CA ASP A 78 -24.21 -18.42 -2.69
C ASP A 78 -23.28 -17.23 -2.35
N ARG A 79 -23.81 -16.26 -1.60
CA ARG A 79 -23.09 -15.03 -1.23
C ARG A 79 -21.85 -15.31 -0.39
N ARG A 80 -21.91 -16.31 0.50
CA ARG A 80 -20.81 -16.64 1.40
C ARG A 80 -19.66 -17.23 0.62
N LEU A 81 -19.94 -18.18 -0.27
CA LEU A 81 -18.94 -18.76 -1.18
C LEU A 81 -18.33 -17.69 -2.09
N ALA A 82 -19.13 -16.75 -2.60
CA ALA A 82 -18.63 -15.63 -3.39
C ALA A 82 -17.61 -14.77 -2.61
N LEU A 83 -17.89 -14.48 -1.33
CA LEU A 83 -17.00 -13.73 -0.45
C LEU A 83 -15.75 -14.55 -0.07
N GLU A 84 -15.87 -15.86 0.14
CA GLU A 84 -14.74 -16.75 0.38
C GLU A 84 -13.80 -16.77 -0.85
N LEU A 85 -14.36 -16.89 -2.06
CA LEU A 85 -13.62 -16.81 -3.32
C LEU A 85 -12.99 -15.43 -3.52
N MET A 86 -13.69 -14.34 -3.16
CA MET A 86 -13.14 -12.97 -3.20
C MET A 86 -11.88 -12.83 -2.35
N ASN A 87 -11.94 -13.30 -1.11
CA ASN A 87 -10.82 -13.24 -0.17
C ASN A 87 -9.63 -14.06 -0.66
N ARG A 88 -9.87 -15.15 -1.38
CA ARG A 88 -8.82 -16.01 -1.95
C ARG A 88 -8.23 -15.46 -3.25
N TRP A 89 -9.06 -14.90 -4.13
CA TRP A 89 -8.73 -14.66 -5.54
C TRP A 89 -8.72 -13.20 -5.98
N SER A 90 -8.88 -12.26 -5.06
CA SER A 90 -9.07 -10.81 -5.27
C SER A 90 -10.51 -10.43 -5.64
N PRO A 91 -10.96 -9.20 -5.33
CA PRO A 91 -12.27 -8.65 -5.71
C PRO A 91 -12.42 -8.41 -7.22
N SER A 92 -12.43 -9.48 -8.01
CA SER A 92 -12.84 -9.44 -9.40
C SER A 92 -14.18 -10.15 -9.55
N ILE A 93 -15.28 -9.38 -9.64
CA ILE A 93 -16.64 -9.91 -9.83
C ILE A 93 -16.66 -10.94 -10.96
N ARG A 94 -16.05 -10.62 -12.11
CA ARG A 94 -16.00 -11.54 -13.26
C ARG A 94 -15.32 -12.87 -12.93
N LYS A 95 -14.18 -12.83 -12.22
CA LYS A 95 -13.44 -14.04 -11.84
C LYS A 95 -14.24 -14.88 -10.84
N ILE A 96 -14.82 -14.21 -9.84
CA ILE A 96 -15.63 -14.84 -8.80
C ILE A 96 -16.87 -15.52 -9.42
N ILE A 97 -17.59 -14.82 -10.29
CA ILE A 97 -18.76 -15.39 -11.00
C ILE A 97 -18.36 -16.57 -11.88
N ARG A 98 -17.24 -16.52 -12.60
CA ARG A 98 -16.75 -17.67 -13.40
C ARG A 98 -16.40 -18.89 -12.55
N LEU A 99 -15.82 -18.67 -11.37
CA LEU A 99 -15.53 -19.72 -10.40
C LEU A 99 -16.83 -20.32 -9.85
N LEU A 100 -17.81 -19.49 -9.49
CA LEU A 100 -19.13 -19.93 -9.03
C LEU A 100 -19.91 -20.70 -10.11
N GLN A 101 -19.73 -20.32 -11.37
CA GLN A 101 -20.32 -21.01 -12.53
C GLN A 101 -19.65 -22.35 -12.84
N GLY A 102 -18.49 -22.65 -12.25
CA GLY A 102 -17.68 -23.82 -12.63
C GLY A 102 -17.11 -23.73 -14.06
N VAL A 103 -17.15 -22.55 -14.69
CA VAL A 103 -16.59 -22.31 -16.04
C VAL A 103 -15.05 -22.30 -15.98
N GLN A 104 -14.50 -21.92 -14.83
CA GLN A 104 -13.09 -22.06 -14.51
C GLN A 104 -12.93 -22.81 -13.20
N THR A 105 -11.99 -23.75 -13.15
CA THR A 105 -11.61 -24.37 -11.88
C THR A 105 -10.62 -23.48 -11.13
N GLU A 106 -10.53 -23.67 -9.81
CA GLU A 106 -9.50 -23.04 -9.00
C GLU A 106 -8.09 -23.37 -9.53
N ASP A 107 -7.86 -24.62 -9.97
CA ASP A 107 -6.57 -25.06 -10.51
C ASP A 107 -6.20 -24.37 -11.83
N GLN A 108 -7.18 -24.15 -12.73
CA GLN A 108 -6.94 -23.39 -13.97
C GLN A 108 -6.59 -21.93 -13.67
N ASN A 109 -7.19 -21.36 -12.64
CA ASN A 109 -6.88 -20.00 -12.20
C ASN A 109 -5.51 -19.92 -11.53
N LEU A 110 -5.13 -20.91 -10.73
CA LEU A 110 -3.78 -21.04 -10.17
C LEU A 110 -2.74 -21.11 -11.29
N TYR A 111 -2.94 -21.99 -12.27
CA TYR A 111 -2.04 -22.11 -13.43
C TYR A 111 -1.93 -20.81 -14.23
N THR A 112 -3.06 -20.11 -14.44
CA THR A 112 -3.05 -18.82 -15.15
C THR A 112 -2.32 -17.74 -14.35
N VAL A 113 -2.49 -17.72 -13.03
CA VAL A 113 -1.79 -16.77 -12.15
C VAL A 113 -0.29 -17.10 -12.08
N GLU A 114 0.09 -18.37 -11.98
CA GLU A 114 1.49 -18.81 -11.94
C GLU A 114 2.20 -18.55 -13.26
N SER A 115 1.56 -18.84 -14.40
CA SER A 115 2.09 -18.53 -15.72
C SER A 115 2.16 -17.01 -15.97
N ALA A 116 1.15 -16.24 -15.56
CA ALA A 116 1.21 -14.79 -15.61
C ALA A 116 2.29 -14.23 -14.69
N ALA A 117 2.49 -14.77 -13.49
CA ALA A 117 3.54 -14.40 -12.56
C ALA A 117 4.94 -14.75 -13.09
N TRP A 118 5.07 -15.88 -13.79
CA TRP A 118 6.30 -16.30 -14.46
C TRP A 118 6.62 -15.41 -15.66
N VAL A 119 5.62 -15.05 -16.47
CA VAL A 119 5.79 -14.07 -17.56
C VAL A 119 6.06 -12.67 -17.00
N HIS A 120 5.46 -12.29 -15.88
CA HIS A 120 5.70 -11.02 -15.19
C HIS A 120 7.10 -10.94 -14.55
N SER A 121 7.66 -12.02 -14.02
CA SER A 121 9.03 -12.02 -13.48
C SER A 121 10.08 -11.77 -14.57
N VAL A 122 9.76 -12.12 -15.82
CA VAL A 122 10.57 -11.82 -17.00
C VAL A 122 10.26 -10.42 -17.59
N ALA A 123 9.05 -9.90 -17.40
CA ALA A 123 8.58 -8.62 -17.96
C ALA A 123 8.60 -7.42 -16.99
N TYR A 124 9.20 -7.55 -15.80
CA TYR A 124 9.24 -6.52 -14.75
C TYR A 124 10.02 -5.23 -15.10
N ALA A 125 10.37 -5.03 -16.38
CA ALA A 125 10.88 -3.77 -16.89
C ALA A 125 9.77 -2.75 -17.24
N LEU A 126 8.52 -3.14 -17.55
CA LEU A 126 7.48 -2.17 -17.96
C LEU A 126 6.03 -2.61 -17.62
N LEU A 127 5.45 -1.96 -16.59
CA LEU A 127 4.01 -1.72 -16.30
C LEU A 127 3.13 -2.84 -15.69
N SER A 128 2.41 -2.49 -14.62
CA SER A 128 1.58 -3.34 -13.74
C SER A 128 0.14 -3.52 -14.21
N SER A 129 -0.38 -4.76 -14.15
CA SER A 129 -1.75 -5.13 -14.50
C SER A 129 -2.53 -5.57 -13.24
N SER A 130 -3.56 -4.81 -12.83
CA SER A 130 -4.70 -5.27 -11.98
C SER A 130 -5.66 -4.11 -11.65
N PHE A 131 -6.40 -3.62 -12.64
CA PHE A 131 -7.49 -2.64 -12.45
C PHE A 131 -8.55 -2.85 -13.53
N ALA A 132 -9.83 -2.93 -13.15
CA ALA A 132 -10.92 -2.90 -14.12
C ALA A 132 -11.17 -1.45 -14.56
N HIS A 133 -11.19 -1.19 -15.87
CA HIS A 133 -11.40 0.14 -16.45
C HIS A 133 -12.79 0.23 -17.09
N TYR A 134 -13.48 1.36 -16.91
CA TYR A 134 -14.70 1.68 -17.64
C TYR A 134 -14.42 2.94 -18.50
N VAL A 135 -14.64 2.85 -19.80
CA VAL A 135 -14.42 3.92 -20.77
C VAL A 135 -15.77 4.46 -21.18
N TYR A 136 -16.01 5.76 -20.96
CA TYR A 136 -17.23 6.44 -21.33
C TYR A 136 -17.01 7.24 -22.62
N ALA A 137 -17.64 6.81 -23.70
CA ALA A 137 -17.68 7.50 -24.98
C ALA A 137 -19.04 8.19 -25.16
N ALA A 138 -19.03 9.51 -25.39
CA ALA A 138 -20.23 10.27 -25.72
C ALA A 138 -20.06 10.87 -27.13
N PRO A 139 -20.97 10.60 -28.09
CA PRO A 139 -20.97 11.33 -29.34
C PRO A 139 -21.43 12.77 -29.07
N ARG A 140 -20.58 13.75 -29.43
CA ARG A 140 -20.93 15.16 -29.70
C ARG A 140 -21.16 16.17 -28.57
N THR A 141 -20.82 15.92 -27.31
CA THR A 141 -20.80 17.00 -26.30
C THR A 141 -19.39 17.29 -25.79
N ARG A 142 -18.90 18.52 -26.00
CA ARG A 142 -17.62 19.07 -25.47
C ARG A 142 -17.65 19.28 -23.94
N ARG A 143 -18.16 18.32 -23.18
CA ARG A 143 -18.11 18.35 -21.71
C ARG A 143 -17.68 16.99 -21.20
N ALA A 144 -16.49 16.96 -20.63
CA ALA A 144 -16.04 15.85 -19.80
C ALA A 144 -16.98 15.74 -18.59
N ILE A 145 -17.60 14.59 -18.41
CA ILE A 145 -18.31 14.25 -17.18
C ILE A 145 -17.35 13.38 -16.37
N SER A 146 -16.74 13.97 -15.35
CA SER A 146 -15.99 13.23 -14.34
C SER A 146 -16.99 12.76 -13.28
N LEU A 147 -17.24 11.46 -13.23
CA LEU A 147 -17.91 10.84 -12.09
C LEU A 147 -16.82 10.17 -11.26
N MET A 148 -16.35 10.90 -10.26
CA MET A 148 -15.38 10.43 -9.28
C MET A 148 -16.08 9.52 -8.26
N SER A 149 -15.38 8.48 -7.79
CA SER A 149 -15.83 7.73 -6.60
C SER A 149 -15.98 8.69 -5.42
N ARG A 150 -16.82 8.37 -4.41
CA ARG A 150 -16.98 9.26 -3.23
C ARG A 150 -15.65 9.60 -2.56
N TYR A 151 -14.63 8.75 -2.70
CA TYR A 151 -13.27 9.03 -2.25
C TYR A 151 -12.54 10.00 -3.16
N ALA A 152 -12.54 9.78 -4.48
CA ALA A 152 -11.98 10.72 -5.45
C ALA A 152 -12.66 12.09 -5.38
N GLU A 153 -13.97 12.13 -5.11
CA GLU A 153 -14.75 13.34 -4.82
C GLU A 153 -14.35 13.96 -3.48
N SER A 154 -14.20 13.18 -2.41
CA SER A 154 -13.74 13.69 -1.10
C SER A 154 -12.30 14.19 -1.13
N ALA A 155 -11.42 13.52 -1.89
CA ALA A 155 -10.05 13.89 -2.16
C ALA A 155 -10.03 15.16 -3.01
N ALA A 156 -10.74 15.21 -4.13
CA ALA A 156 -10.87 16.42 -4.96
C ALA A 156 -11.45 17.60 -4.17
N ILE A 157 -12.48 17.39 -3.33
CA ILE A 157 -13.05 18.40 -2.43
C ILE A 157 -12.03 18.84 -1.37
N ALA A 158 -11.27 17.90 -0.77
CA ALA A 158 -10.25 18.22 0.23
C ALA A 158 -9.00 18.90 -0.37
N SER A 159 -8.66 18.60 -1.62
CA SER A 159 -7.64 19.25 -2.43
C SER A 159 -8.09 20.67 -2.79
N TRP A 160 -9.33 20.82 -3.27
CA TRP A 160 -9.93 22.10 -3.63
C TRP A 160 -10.10 23.02 -2.41
N ARG A 161 -10.53 22.50 -1.26
CA ARG A 161 -10.62 23.26 0.01
C ARG A 161 -9.26 23.68 0.57
N ARG A 162 -8.18 23.01 0.18
CA ARG A 162 -6.80 23.35 0.56
C ARG A 162 -6.10 24.29 -0.43
N GLY A 163 -6.80 24.70 -1.50
CA GLY A 163 -6.25 25.62 -2.50
C GLY A 163 -5.21 24.98 -3.42
N ALA A 164 -5.20 23.65 -3.54
CA ALA A 164 -4.32 22.92 -4.44
C ALA A 164 -4.52 23.40 -5.88
N GLN A 165 -3.43 23.79 -6.55
CA GLN A 165 -3.47 24.47 -7.86
C GLN A 165 -3.18 23.55 -9.05
N GLY A 166 -3.06 22.23 -8.86
CA GLY A 166 -2.84 21.37 -10.03
C GLY A 166 -3.04 19.86 -9.87
N PRO A 167 -3.10 19.14 -11.01
CA PRO A 167 -3.25 17.68 -11.07
C PRO A 167 -2.13 16.90 -10.38
N PHE A 168 -0.99 17.54 -10.11
CA PHE A 168 0.15 16.95 -9.41
C PHE A 168 -0.15 16.71 -7.92
N GLU A 169 -0.82 17.63 -7.22
CA GLU A 169 -1.18 17.48 -5.81
C GLU A 169 -2.30 16.45 -5.61
N LEU A 170 -3.21 16.35 -6.59
CA LEU A 170 -4.21 15.28 -6.63
C LEU A 170 -3.55 13.92 -6.85
N PHE A 171 -2.57 13.83 -7.76
CA PHE A 171 -1.78 12.62 -7.96
C PHE A 171 -0.98 12.24 -6.72
N GLU A 172 -0.37 13.20 -6.03
CA GLU A 172 0.36 12.96 -4.78
C GLU A 172 -0.57 12.44 -3.68
N MET A 173 -1.74 13.06 -3.49
CA MET A 173 -2.76 12.55 -2.58
C MET A 173 -3.29 11.18 -2.96
N LEU A 174 -3.55 10.92 -4.25
CA LEU A 174 -3.97 9.61 -4.71
C LEU A 174 -2.85 8.60 -4.50
N SER A 175 -1.58 8.95 -4.73
CA SER A 175 -0.40 8.08 -4.57
C SER A 175 -0.14 7.65 -3.12
N THR A 176 -0.64 8.42 -2.15
CA THR A 176 -0.59 8.06 -0.72
C THR A 176 -1.68 7.06 -0.31
N HIS A 177 -2.63 6.75 -1.20
CA HIS A 177 -3.70 5.81 -0.94
C HIS A 177 -3.20 4.35 -1.03
N PRO A 178 -3.70 3.42 -0.21
CA PRO A 178 -3.36 2.00 -0.30
C PRO A 178 -3.51 1.42 -1.71
N LEU A 179 -4.48 1.92 -2.49
CA LEU A 179 -4.75 1.45 -3.87
C LEU A 179 -3.73 1.91 -4.93
N THR A 180 -2.84 2.85 -4.60
CA THR A 180 -1.76 3.30 -5.49
C THR A 180 -0.38 2.86 -5.01
N ARG A 181 -0.30 2.17 -3.87
CA ARG A 181 0.95 1.54 -3.42
C ARG A 181 1.36 0.49 -4.45
N SER A 182 2.66 0.33 -4.65
CA SER A 182 3.16 -0.81 -5.42
C SER A 182 2.72 -2.10 -4.73
N ALA A 183 2.53 -3.18 -5.49
CA ALA A 183 2.18 -4.48 -4.92
C ALA A 183 3.17 -4.90 -3.82
N THR A 184 4.46 -4.62 -4.01
CA THR A 184 5.52 -4.86 -3.02
C THR A 184 5.35 -3.99 -1.76
N GLY A 185 4.99 -2.72 -1.91
CA GLY A 185 4.77 -1.82 -0.77
C GLY A 185 3.57 -2.27 0.07
N TRP A 186 2.48 -2.64 -0.59
CA TRP A 186 1.29 -3.20 0.06
C TRP A 186 1.58 -4.52 0.78
N GLN A 187 2.29 -5.44 0.13
CA GLN A 187 2.66 -6.72 0.75
C GLN A 187 3.58 -6.51 1.96
N HIS A 188 4.52 -5.56 1.89
CA HIS A 188 5.39 -5.20 3.01
C HIS A 188 4.60 -4.66 4.20
N GLU A 189 3.69 -3.73 3.97
CA GLU A 189 2.77 -3.22 5.00
C GLU A 189 1.95 -4.34 5.64
N LEU A 190 1.36 -5.26 4.86
CA LEU A 190 0.64 -6.41 5.38
C LEU A 190 1.53 -7.33 6.24
N ASN A 191 2.77 -7.54 5.84
CA ASN A 191 3.73 -8.32 6.61
C ASN A 191 4.07 -7.63 7.94
N VAL A 192 4.22 -6.30 7.94
CA VAL A 192 4.43 -5.50 9.14
C VAL A 192 3.24 -5.62 10.09
N HIS A 193 2.01 -5.45 9.58
CA HIS A 193 0.80 -5.61 10.38
C HIS A 193 0.72 -7.00 11.00
N THR A 194 0.88 -8.05 10.19
CA THR A 194 0.86 -9.45 10.66
C THR A 194 1.90 -9.68 11.75
N ARG A 195 3.11 -9.14 11.55
CA ARG A 195 4.22 -9.31 12.49
C ARG A 195 3.93 -8.63 13.82
N LEU A 196 3.39 -7.42 13.83
CA LEU A 196 3.11 -6.65 15.04
C LEU A 196 1.76 -6.99 15.70
N SER A 197 0.85 -7.66 14.99
CA SER A 197 -0.47 -8.05 15.52
C SER A 197 -0.56 -9.48 16.04
N SER A 198 0.33 -10.36 15.58
CA SER A 198 0.23 -11.81 15.85
C SER A 198 1.56 -12.52 15.95
N GLY A 199 2.67 -11.81 15.73
CA GLY A 199 4.01 -12.39 15.80
C GLY A 199 4.29 -13.01 17.17
N LYS A 200 5.07 -14.09 17.20
CA LYS A 200 5.59 -14.65 18.46
C LYS A 200 6.91 -14.03 18.89
N LYS A 201 7.63 -13.43 17.95
CA LYS A 201 8.96 -12.85 18.15
C LYS A 201 8.87 -11.34 17.93
N GLY A 202 9.43 -10.57 18.85
CA GLY A 202 9.56 -9.12 18.70
C GLY A 202 10.37 -8.72 17.47
N LEU A 203 10.34 -7.44 17.15
CA LEU A 203 11.14 -6.83 16.11
C LEU A 203 12.20 -5.94 16.76
N ASP A 204 13.48 -6.27 16.53
CA ASP A 204 14.57 -5.45 17.04
C ASP A 204 14.59 -4.11 16.30
N SER A 205 14.75 -3.06 17.08
CA SER A 205 14.69 -1.67 16.66
C SER A 205 15.93 -0.94 17.14
N PHE A 206 16.43 -0.04 16.30
CA PHE A 206 17.67 0.67 16.54
C PHE A 206 17.41 2.17 16.41
N GLY A 207 17.72 2.89 17.47
CA GLY A 207 17.56 4.33 17.57
C GLY A 207 18.86 5.09 17.30
N PRO A 208 18.87 6.39 17.60
CA PRO A 208 20.07 7.21 17.53
C PRO A 208 21.18 6.65 18.43
N SER A 209 22.43 6.85 18.01
CA SER A 209 23.62 6.45 18.79
C SER A 209 23.71 4.95 19.09
N GLY A 210 23.00 4.10 18.33
CA GLY A 210 23.02 2.65 18.52
C GLY A 210 22.16 2.14 19.67
N ALA A 211 21.26 2.97 20.23
CA ALA A 211 20.29 2.51 21.20
C ALA A 211 19.47 1.35 20.62
N GLN A 212 19.26 0.29 21.38
CA GLN A 212 18.51 -0.88 20.95
C GLN A 212 17.24 -1.02 21.79
N SER A 213 16.13 -1.34 21.12
CA SER A 213 14.86 -1.69 21.75
C SER A 213 14.20 -2.82 20.96
N THR A 214 13.23 -3.53 21.53
CA THR A 214 12.50 -4.59 20.83
C THR A 214 11.01 -4.30 20.88
N LEU A 215 10.39 -4.13 19.72
CA LEU A 215 8.95 -3.95 19.55
C LEU A 215 8.26 -5.29 19.75
N GLN A 216 7.46 -5.42 20.81
CA GLN A 216 6.70 -6.65 21.04
C GLN A 216 5.36 -6.58 20.31
N PRO A 217 4.95 -7.67 19.63
CA PRO A 217 3.65 -7.73 19.00
C PRO A 217 2.53 -7.70 20.03
N SER A 218 1.39 -7.12 19.66
CA SER A 218 0.17 -7.13 20.48
C SER A 218 -0.91 -7.98 19.82
N ASN A 219 -1.44 -8.94 20.59
CA ASN A 219 -2.60 -9.74 20.17
C ASN A 219 -3.93 -8.97 20.25
N ARG A 220 -3.94 -7.77 20.84
CA ARG A 220 -5.14 -6.93 20.92
C ARG A 220 -5.11 -5.91 19.78
N VAL A 221 -5.73 -6.30 18.67
CA VAL A 221 -5.82 -5.47 17.48
C VAL A 221 -7.07 -4.60 17.53
N LEU A 222 -6.90 -3.29 17.36
CA LEU A 222 -7.99 -2.35 17.17
C LEU A 222 -7.99 -1.86 15.72
N MET A 223 -9.10 -2.01 15.03
CA MET A 223 -9.29 -1.45 13.69
C MET A 223 -10.37 -0.38 13.74
N GLY A 224 -10.11 0.79 13.14
CA GLY A 224 -11.15 1.83 13.07
C GLY A 224 -10.62 3.25 13.14
N ALA A 225 -11.51 4.14 13.57
CA ALA A 225 -11.18 5.53 13.85
C ALA A 225 -10.20 5.65 15.04
N VAL A 226 -9.47 6.76 15.08
CA VAL A 226 -8.53 7.10 16.17
C VAL A 226 -9.20 7.23 17.55
N SER A 227 -10.53 7.36 17.60
CA SER A 227 -11.27 7.28 18.87
C SER A 227 -11.08 5.95 19.60
N ALA A 228 -10.71 4.88 18.88
CA ALA A 228 -10.33 3.61 19.49
C ALA A 228 -9.09 3.71 20.41
N LEU A 229 -8.29 4.78 20.29
CA LEU A 229 -7.14 5.05 21.15
C LEU A 229 -7.48 5.87 22.41
N GLN A 230 -8.72 6.33 22.57
CA GLN A 230 -9.08 7.27 23.66
C GLN A 230 -9.07 6.64 25.05
N ASP A 231 -9.38 5.34 25.12
CA ASP A 231 -9.51 4.62 26.40
C ASP A 231 -8.29 3.76 26.72
N ILE A 232 -7.21 3.86 25.93
CA ILE A 232 -6.00 3.08 26.15
C ILE A 232 -5.27 3.61 27.37
N GLN A 233 -4.91 2.70 28.28
CA GLN A 233 -4.17 3.03 29.49
C GLN A 233 -2.69 2.70 29.36
N ALA A 234 -1.84 3.44 30.08
CA ALA A 234 -0.44 3.05 30.25
C ALA A 234 -0.37 1.67 30.91
N GLY A 235 0.48 0.80 30.37
CA GLY A 235 0.59 -0.62 30.75
C GLY A 235 -0.11 -1.58 29.79
N GLU A 236 -1.04 -1.10 28.97
CA GLU A 236 -1.67 -1.94 27.95
C GLU A 236 -0.73 -2.21 26.77
N SER A 237 -1.02 -3.29 26.05
CA SER A 237 -0.40 -3.59 24.75
C SER A 237 -1.48 -3.69 23.69
N VAL A 238 -1.47 -2.78 22.73
CA VAL A 238 -2.51 -2.64 21.69
C VAL A 238 -1.89 -2.32 20.35
N TYR A 239 -2.34 -2.98 19.29
CA TYR A 239 -1.96 -2.65 17.92
C TYR A 239 -3.15 -2.05 17.16
N TRP A 240 -3.09 -0.76 16.83
CA TRP A 240 -4.15 -0.06 16.13
C TRP A 240 -3.83 0.15 14.65
N ILE A 241 -4.81 -0.18 13.80
CA ILE A 241 -4.75 0.03 12.35
C ILE A 241 -5.86 1.02 11.97
N PRO A 242 -5.52 2.18 11.37
CA PRO A 242 -6.49 3.17 10.97
C PRO A 242 -7.39 2.65 9.85
N SER A 243 -8.70 2.88 9.95
CA SER A 243 -9.66 2.51 8.89
C SER A 243 -9.67 3.48 7.69
N ALA A 244 -8.93 4.59 7.77
CA ALA A 244 -8.84 5.59 6.73
C ALA A 244 -7.40 6.08 6.60
N SER A 245 -6.94 6.32 5.37
CA SER A 245 -5.59 6.80 5.03
C SER A 245 -5.39 8.29 5.32
N ASN A 246 -5.96 8.78 6.42
CA ASN A 246 -5.93 10.18 6.77
C ASN A 246 -4.84 10.51 7.80
N PHE A 247 -3.89 9.60 8.07
CA PHE A 247 -2.72 9.81 8.92
C PHE A 247 -1.45 9.77 8.05
N PRO A 248 -0.99 10.91 7.51
CA PRO A 248 0.14 10.95 6.58
C PRO A 248 1.40 10.32 7.19
N GLY A 249 1.99 9.36 6.48
CA GLY A 249 3.20 8.66 6.91
C GLY A 249 3.01 7.67 8.08
N ILE A 250 1.80 7.44 8.57
CA ILE A 250 1.54 6.44 9.61
C ILE A 250 0.61 5.36 9.07
N ASP A 251 1.07 4.12 9.12
CA ASP A 251 0.31 2.94 8.73
C ASP A 251 -0.36 2.27 9.93
N ALA A 252 0.21 2.39 11.14
CA ALA A 252 -0.36 1.86 12.38
C ALA A 252 0.18 2.57 13.63
N VAL A 253 -0.41 2.29 14.78
CA VAL A 253 0.14 2.65 16.09
C VAL A 253 0.25 1.40 16.96
N LEU A 254 1.43 1.16 17.53
CA LEU A 254 1.64 0.15 18.55
C LEU A 254 1.78 0.85 19.91
N VAL A 255 0.91 0.51 20.86
CA VAL A 255 1.06 0.91 22.27
C VAL A 255 1.58 -0.29 23.04
N GLN A 256 2.61 -0.09 23.85
CA GLN A 256 3.16 -1.14 24.70
C GLN A 256 3.74 -0.54 25.98
N GLY A 257 3.12 -0.86 27.12
CA GLY A 257 3.61 -0.37 28.41
C GLY A 257 3.44 1.16 28.50
N GLY A 258 4.54 1.89 28.59
CA GLY A 258 4.56 3.36 28.62
C GLY A 258 4.90 4.01 27.28
N ASP A 259 4.99 3.22 26.20
CA ASP A 259 5.49 3.68 24.90
C ASP A 259 4.39 3.64 23.83
N LEU A 260 4.36 4.66 22.98
CA LEU A 260 3.50 4.75 21.80
C LEU A 260 4.37 4.89 20.54
N TYR A 261 4.34 3.87 19.69
CA TYR A 261 5.08 3.80 18.45
C TYR A 261 4.16 4.07 17.26
N ALA A 262 4.36 5.21 16.59
CA ALA A 262 3.82 5.46 15.27
C ALA A 262 4.61 4.65 14.23
N VAL A 263 3.96 3.68 13.61
CA VAL A 263 4.58 2.73 12.68
C VAL A 263 4.43 3.21 11.25
N GLN A 264 5.54 3.25 10.53
CA GLN A 264 5.59 3.49 9.09
C GLN A 264 6.28 2.31 8.39
N ALA A 265 5.53 1.58 7.57
CA ALA A 265 6.06 0.56 6.67
C ALA A 265 6.55 1.23 5.39
N THR A 266 7.86 1.17 5.11
CA THR A 266 8.43 1.79 3.90
C THR A 266 9.38 0.83 3.19
N ILE A 267 9.32 0.83 1.86
CA ILE A 267 10.23 0.08 0.98
C ILE A 267 11.19 0.99 0.21
N SER A 268 11.02 2.32 0.33
CA SER A 268 11.79 3.31 -0.43
C SER A 268 12.46 4.31 0.49
N ALA A 269 13.61 4.84 0.04
CA ALA A 269 14.29 5.94 0.70
C ALA A 269 13.45 7.22 0.68
N SER A 270 12.73 7.47 -0.43
CA SER A 270 11.74 8.54 -0.51
C SER A 270 10.45 8.11 0.17
N HIS A 271 10.03 8.84 1.20
CA HIS A 271 8.82 8.55 1.97
C HIS A 271 8.24 9.87 2.51
N SER A 272 6.93 9.89 2.74
CA SER A 272 6.31 11.02 3.43
C SER A 272 6.72 11.02 4.89
N SER A 273 7.10 12.18 5.43
CA SER A 273 7.41 12.32 6.85
C SER A 273 6.19 11.92 7.71
N PRO A 274 6.37 11.11 8.76
CA PRO A 274 5.28 10.73 9.66
C PRO A 274 4.89 11.84 10.63
N SER A 275 5.59 12.98 10.62
CA SER A 275 5.39 14.09 11.58
C SER A 275 3.95 14.63 11.64
N GLU A 276 3.32 14.86 10.48
CA GLU A 276 1.92 15.30 10.42
C GLU A 276 0.95 14.19 10.86
N GLY A 277 1.26 12.92 10.56
CA GLY A 277 0.53 11.78 11.09
C GLY A 277 0.58 11.73 12.61
N VAL A 278 1.78 11.85 13.20
CA VAL A 278 2.02 11.79 14.65
C VAL A 278 1.25 12.91 15.34
N LYS A 279 1.38 14.14 14.83
CA LYS A 279 0.62 15.29 15.30
C LYS A 279 -0.88 15.05 15.28
N LYS A 280 -1.39 14.46 14.20
CA LYS A 280 -2.82 14.16 14.07
C LYS A 280 -3.30 13.08 15.04
N VAL A 281 -2.50 12.04 15.29
CA VAL A 281 -2.80 11.05 16.35
C VAL A 281 -2.83 11.74 17.71
N CYS A 282 -1.80 12.52 18.02
CA CYS A 282 -1.65 13.25 19.28
C CYS A 282 -2.78 14.28 19.55
N ASP A 283 -3.24 14.98 18.51
CA ASP A 283 -4.35 15.95 18.59
C ASP A 283 -5.72 15.28 18.81
N LYS A 284 -5.83 13.98 18.51
CA LYS A 284 -7.09 13.22 18.59
C LYS A 284 -7.21 12.36 19.85
N MET A 285 -6.09 12.11 20.53
CA MET A 285 -6.06 11.42 21.82
C MET A 285 -6.43 12.37 22.96
N HIS A 286 -6.95 11.81 24.06
CA HIS A 286 -7.24 12.58 25.26
C HIS A 286 -5.94 13.17 25.85
N PRO A 287 -5.93 14.44 26.32
CA PRO A 287 -4.73 15.10 26.85
C PRO A 287 -4.01 14.30 27.94
N ASP A 288 -4.76 13.69 28.87
CA ASP A 288 -4.17 12.90 29.97
C ASP A 288 -3.54 11.60 29.47
N VAL A 289 -4.14 10.99 28.46
CA VAL A 289 -3.65 9.75 27.86
C VAL A 289 -2.35 10.01 27.12
N ARG A 290 -2.29 11.05 26.27
CA ARG A 290 -1.06 11.36 25.51
C ARG A 290 0.13 11.78 26.36
N MET A 291 -0.11 12.38 27.54
CA MET A 291 0.97 12.74 28.48
C MET A 291 1.54 11.54 29.22
N GLY A 292 0.80 10.42 29.26
CA GLY A 292 1.24 9.18 29.89
C GLY A 292 2.19 8.33 29.03
N PHE A 293 2.43 8.71 27.77
CA PHE A 293 3.24 7.93 26.84
C PHE A 293 4.54 8.64 26.45
N ALA A 294 5.62 7.87 26.34
CA ALA A 294 6.79 8.24 25.57
C ALA A 294 6.50 8.00 24.08
N TRP A 295 6.70 9.02 23.26
CA TRP A 295 6.34 8.99 21.85
C TRP A 295 7.51 8.56 20.99
N HIS A 296 7.22 7.66 20.05
CA HIS A 296 8.19 7.09 19.14
C HIS A 296 7.65 7.04 17.72
N VAL A 297 8.56 7.11 16.76
CA VAL A 297 8.30 6.74 15.36
C VAL A 297 9.18 5.57 15.02
N VAL A 298 8.62 4.55 14.36
CA VAL A 298 9.35 3.38 13.89
C VAL A 298 9.22 3.31 12.37
N TYR A 299 10.36 3.37 11.70
CA TYR A 299 10.48 3.04 10.28
C TYR A 299 10.78 1.55 10.13
N ILE A 300 9.84 0.79 9.56
CA ILE A 300 10.02 -0.63 9.29
C ILE A 300 10.29 -0.82 7.81
N THR A 301 11.53 -1.18 7.48
CA THR A 301 11.99 -1.40 6.12
C THR A 301 12.06 -2.87 5.77
N TYR A 302 12.04 -3.21 4.48
CA TYR A 302 12.21 -4.60 4.04
C TYR A 302 13.69 -5.01 4.14
N ASP A 303 14.56 -4.28 3.43
CA ASP A 303 15.99 -4.53 3.28
C ASP A 303 16.84 -3.25 3.27
N CYS A 304 16.22 -2.07 3.12
CA CYS A 304 16.96 -0.82 2.98
C CYS A 304 17.44 -0.28 4.35
N PRO A 305 18.61 0.38 4.38
CA PRO A 305 19.13 0.98 5.60
C PRO A 305 18.20 2.10 6.07
N TYR A 306 17.58 1.92 7.23
CA TYR A 306 16.75 2.93 7.88
C TYR A 306 17.57 4.08 8.50
N GLY A 307 18.90 4.03 8.44
CA GLY A 307 19.80 4.96 9.12
C GLY A 307 19.58 6.43 8.76
N SER A 308 19.36 6.72 7.47
CA SER A 308 19.03 8.10 7.05
C SER A 308 17.66 8.54 7.56
N LEU A 309 16.66 7.65 7.56
CA LEU A 309 15.30 7.96 8.02
C LEU A 309 15.29 8.34 9.51
N VAL A 310 16.07 7.61 10.31
CA VAL A 310 16.22 7.88 11.75
C VAL A 310 17.05 9.15 11.99
N ALA A 311 18.12 9.37 11.21
CA ALA A 311 18.98 10.55 11.36
C ALA A 311 18.29 11.86 10.93
N ASP A 312 17.42 11.81 9.93
CA ASP A 312 16.70 12.96 9.39
C ASP A 312 15.49 13.36 10.27
N TRP A 313 15.18 12.60 11.32
CA TRP A 313 14.08 12.89 12.22
C TRP A 313 14.37 14.14 13.07
N PRO A 314 13.45 15.14 13.12
CA PRO A 314 13.69 16.41 13.83
C PRO A 314 13.74 16.32 15.36
N GLY A 315 13.43 15.16 15.95
CA GLY A 315 13.46 14.91 17.39
C GLY A 315 12.28 15.50 18.19
N SER A 316 11.77 16.68 17.80
CA SER A 316 10.57 17.27 18.40
C SER A 316 9.58 17.75 17.34
N ILE A 317 8.29 17.61 17.63
CA ILE A 317 7.20 18.07 16.76
C ILE A 317 6.34 19.08 17.53
N LYS A 318 5.95 20.16 16.88
CA LYS A 318 5.00 21.12 17.45
C LYS A 318 3.58 20.56 17.39
N VAL A 319 2.99 20.30 18.55
CA VAL A 319 1.61 19.85 18.70
C VAL A 319 0.83 20.91 19.47
N ALA A 320 -0.12 21.57 18.80
CA ALA A 320 -0.83 22.73 19.30
C ALA A 320 0.10 23.83 19.88
N ARG A 321 0.15 23.98 21.21
CA ARG A 321 0.96 24.99 21.94
C ARG A 321 2.20 24.40 22.62
N SER A 322 2.41 23.10 22.54
CA SER A 322 3.54 22.39 23.16
C SER A 322 4.44 21.74 22.11
N HIS A 323 5.66 21.43 22.52
CA HIS A 323 6.53 20.52 21.78
C HIS A 323 6.32 19.10 22.32
N LEU A 324 6.27 18.14 21.40
CA LEU A 324 6.23 16.72 21.69
C LEU A 324 7.58 16.15 21.29
N ASP A 325 8.33 15.64 22.26
CA ASP A 325 9.58 14.94 21.99
C ASP A 325 9.25 13.54 21.48
N VAL A 326 9.81 13.18 20.34
CA VAL A 326 9.54 11.92 19.65
C VAL A 326 10.85 11.28 19.25
N THR A 327 11.09 10.05 19.68
CA THR A 327 12.30 9.30 19.31
C THR A 327 12.05 8.50 18.04
N ALA A 328 12.96 8.59 17.07
CA ALA A 328 12.89 7.77 15.87
C ALA A 328 13.67 6.47 16.03
N TRP A 329 13.12 5.40 15.49
CA TRP A 329 13.69 4.06 15.47
C TRP A 329 13.60 3.48 14.08
N GLY A 330 14.51 2.58 13.75
CA GLY A 330 14.48 1.82 12.51
C GLY A 330 14.58 0.32 12.75
N CYS A 331 13.85 -0.43 11.94
CA CYS A 331 13.79 -1.89 11.96
C CYS A 331 13.84 -2.44 10.54
N THR A 332 14.38 -3.65 10.37
CA THR A 332 14.25 -4.42 9.12
C THR A 332 13.36 -5.65 9.35
N MET A 333 12.44 -5.92 8.42
CA MET A 333 11.58 -7.10 8.46
C MET A 333 12.31 -8.40 8.11
N ALA A 334 13.40 -8.32 7.34
CA ALA A 334 14.25 -9.47 7.09
C ALA A 334 14.80 -9.97 8.44
N GLU A 335 14.47 -11.21 8.81
CA GLU A 335 15.20 -11.90 9.87
C GLU A 335 16.65 -11.91 9.41
N ARG A 336 17.52 -11.11 10.05
CA ARG A 336 18.96 -11.18 9.79
C ARG A 336 19.34 -12.64 10.08
N PRO A 337 19.62 -13.47 9.07
CA PRO A 337 20.02 -14.84 9.30
C PRO A 337 21.46 -14.70 9.75
N ASP A 338 21.64 -14.52 11.05
CA ASP A 338 22.91 -14.45 11.73
C ASP A 338 23.96 -13.63 10.97
N LEU A 339 24.00 -12.32 11.24
CA LEU A 339 25.28 -11.64 11.34
C LEU A 339 26.03 -12.34 12.49
N LYS A 340 26.59 -13.53 12.18
CA LYS A 340 27.57 -14.20 13.00
C LYS A 340 28.66 -13.17 13.17
N ARG A 341 28.73 -12.70 14.41
CA ARG A 341 29.73 -11.82 14.98
C ARG A 341 31.12 -12.24 14.49
N THR A 342 31.57 -11.70 13.38
CA THR A 342 32.97 -11.77 12.92
C THR A 342 33.81 -10.66 13.55
N GLU A 343 33.42 -10.21 14.75
CA GLU A 343 34.23 -9.35 15.62
C GLU A 343 34.74 -10.20 16.79
N GLN A 344 35.58 -11.18 16.49
CA GLN A 344 36.48 -11.79 17.47
C GLN A 344 37.62 -12.48 16.70
N ASP A 345 38.55 -11.66 16.20
CA ASP A 345 39.96 -12.02 15.93
C ASP A 345 40.68 -10.75 15.43
N ASN A 346 40.92 -9.83 16.37
CA ASN A 346 42.05 -8.91 16.31
C ASN A 346 42.68 -8.96 17.70
N ASP A 347 43.32 -10.10 17.99
CA ASP A 347 44.34 -10.13 19.03
C ASP A 347 45.50 -9.24 18.56
N PRO A 348 45.90 -8.22 19.33
CA PRO A 348 47.16 -7.55 19.12
C PRO A 348 48.25 -8.55 19.49
N GLU A 349 48.96 -9.04 18.47
CA GLU A 349 50.16 -9.87 18.60
C GLU A 349 51.11 -9.22 19.62
N THR A 350 51.12 -9.79 20.82
CA THR A 350 52.07 -9.51 21.88
C THR A 350 53.47 -9.83 21.39
N ALA A 351 54.32 -8.81 21.40
CA ALA A 351 55.75 -8.98 21.43
C ALA A 351 56.14 -9.90 22.61
N SER A 352 56.81 -11.02 22.33
CA SER A 352 57.86 -11.54 23.21
C SER A 352 58.84 -12.41 22.41
N ASP A 353 60.08 -11.93 22.37
CA ASP A 353 61.35 -12.66 22.41
C ASP A 353 61.26 -14.21 22.35
N ASP A 354 61.87 -14.81 21.32
CA ASP A 354 63.00 -15.72 21.59
C ASP A 354 63.84 -16.09 20.35
N GLU A 355 65.14 -16.20 20.61
CA GLU A 355 66.19 -16.91 19.89
C GLU A 355 66.34 -16.79 18.35
N ARG A 356 67.36 -16.01 17.93
CA ARG A 356 68.43 -16.59 17.07
C ARG A 356 69.78 -15.89 17.21
N LYS A 357 70.63 -16.58 17.96
CA LYS A 357 72.09 -16.56 17.99
C LYS A 357 72.72 -16.27 16.62
N ARG A 358 73.63 -15.29 16.55
CA ARG A 358 74.92 -15.36 15.81
C ARG A 358 75.93 -14.38 16.41
N ALA A 359 77.04 -14.94 16.86
CA ALA A 359 78.15 -14.29 17.53
C ALA A 359 78.99 -13.39 16.59
N PRO A 360 79.69 -12.37 17.12
CA PRO A 360 80.76 -11.69 16.42
C PRO A 360 82.14 -12.23 16.85
N SER A 361 82.95 -12.70 15.91
CA SER A 361 84.40 -12.84 16.14
C SER A 361 85.09 -11.53 15.76
N ALA A 362 85.49 -10.77 16.76
CA ALA A 362 86.52 -9.75 16.61
C ALA A 362 87.89 -10.45 16.60
N GLY A 363 88.72 -10.09 15.63
CA GLY A 363 90.12 -10.47 15.57
C GLY A 363 90.85 -9.51 14.67
N GLY A 364 91.42 -8.45 15.26
CA GLY A 364 92.39 -7.60 14.59
C GLY A 364 93.80 -8.12 14.84
N ARG A 365 94.58 -8.25 13.76
CA ARG A 365 95.96 -7.77 13.61
C ARG A 365 96.30 -7.71 12.13
#